data_AF-A0A7C8ICP0-F1
#
_entry.id   AF-A0A7C8ICP0-F1
#
_cell.length_a   1.000
_cell.length_b   1.000
_cell.length_c   1.000
_cell.angle_alpha   90.00
_cell.angle_beta   90.00
_cell.angle_gamma   90.00
#
_symmetry.space_group_name_H-M   'P 1'
#
loop_
_entity.id
_entity.type
_entity.pdbx_description
1 polymer ?
#
loop_
_entity_poly.entity_id
_entity_poly.type
_entity_poly.pdbx_seq_one_letter_code
_entity_poly.pdbx_strand_id
1 'polypeptide(L)'
;MSSCDSALARWSIVSSILDIVETMSSSATPPAPPAPQASALPPTSTEPQPSSSQTATKSALPSPVKPPRKPLLRLEFRDLSSAGSRAFLRLLHASTALEVAVDHVLRLLYSNLETQCIPPTRSITLVLRSMPGVAYTTGLDLDDDHKEIHFSTDYINGVPENRQKEEMLGVITHEMVHCWQHNALGTAPGGLIEGIADWVRLKAGYAPPHWRRRADCEWDAGYERTGYFLEWLEEAHGQDVVRKINEGMRGCKYESGEFWGKCCGESIEKLWEKYKATLGDHDGKGGKGKKGEDSQGKQTEEKVEDSEKRQSKGEGEENEKPQVAEKAAAQDDDVTEDAEHHDASQDPAHEDTRTPREKARRGGRMHVPVRPTS
;
A
#
# COMPACT_ATOMS: atom_id res chain seq x y z
N MET A 1 19.91 -45.89 -53.49
CA MET A 1 19.35 -45.02 -52.43
C MET A 1 20.55 -44.36 -51.75
N SER A 2 20.67 -43.02 -51.90
CA SER A 2 21.66 -42.03 -51.38
C SER A 2 22.93 -42.57 -50.71
N SER A 3 24.13 -42.51 -51.28
CA SER A 3 24.97 -41.42 -51.88
C SER A 3 25.58 -40.44 -50.88
N CYS A 4 26.91 -40.53 -50.81
CA CYS A 4 27.89 -39.66 -50.17
C CYS A 4 28.02 -38.28 -50.87
N ASP A 5 28.80 -37.44 -50.21
CA ASP A 5 29.56 -36.27 -50.70
C ASP A 5 28.79 -35.00 -51.09
N SER A 6 29.09 -33.90 -50.38
CA SER A 6 29.85 -32.79 -50.97
C SER A 6 29.96 -31.63 -49.96
N ALA A 7 31.18 -31.37 -49.52
CA ALA A 7 31.60 -30.11 -48.93
C ALA A 7 32.72 -29.51 -49.81
N LEU A 8 32.72 -28.18 -49.91
CA LEU A 8 33.75 -27.28 -50.46
C LEU A 8 33.76 -27.01 -51.98
N ALA A 9 33.44 -25.75 -52.33
CA ALA A 9 34.23 -24.94 -53.28
C ALA A 9 33.88 -23.44 -53.07
N ARG A 10 34.79 -22.64 -52.48
CA ARG A 10 35.81 -21.78 -53.13
C ARG A 10 35.24 -20.53 -53.81
N TRP A 11 35.45 -19.36 -53.21
CA TRP A 11 35.96 -18.15 -53.89
C TRP A 11 37.00 -17.49 -52.97
N SER A 12 38.18 -17.21 -53.52
CA SER A 12 39.34 -16.57 -52.88
C SER A 12 39.87 -15.51 -53.83
N ILE A 13 40.79 -14.67 -53.32
CA ILE A 13 41.71 -13.74 -53.99
C ILE A 13 41.03 -12.36 -54.23
N VAL A 14 41.56 -11.19 -53.81
CA VAL A 14 42.94 -10.72 -53.57
C VAL A 14 42.97 -9.64 -52.46
N SER A 15 43.99 -9.67 -51.61
CA SER A 15 44.50 -8.55 -50.79
C SER A 15 45.76 -7.99 -51.46
N SER A 16 45.91 -6.66 -51.56
CA SER A 16 47.11 -5.89 -51.95
C SER A 16 46.70 -4.41 -52.10
N ILE A 17 47.34 -3.38 -51.56
CA ILE A 17 48.74 -3.13 -51.17
C ILE A 17 48.76 -1.92 -50.20
N LEU A 18 49.60 -2.00 -49.17
CA LEU A 18 50.08 -0.88 -48.35
C LEU A 18 51.42 -0.38 -48.93
N ASP A 19 51.77 0.87 -48.60
CA ASP A 19 53.09 1.53 -48.68
C ASP A 19 53.31 2.52 -49.85
N ILE A 20 53.09 3.80 -49.53
CA ILE A 20 54.02 4.89 -49.89
C ILE A 20 54.26 5.71 -48.61
N VAL A 21 55.52 5.83 -48.21
CA VAL A 21 56.04 6.64 -47.11
C VAL A 21 56.92 7.78 -47.70
N GLU A 22 57.04 8.87 -46.93
CA GLU A 22 57.87 10.09 -47.11
C GLU A 22 57.38 11.12 -48.14
N THR A 23 57.36 12.43 -47.89
CA THR A 23 57.87 13.33 -46.83
C THR A 23 57.12 14.67 -46.99
N MET A 24 56.89 15.41 -45.90
CA MET A 24 57.01 16.88 -45.77
C MET A 24 56.33 17.36 -44.47
N SER A 25 56.91 18.44 -43.93
CA SER A 25 56.94 18.80 -42.52
C SER A 25 56.02 19.98 -42.19
N SER A 26 55.53 19.99 -40.94
CA SER A 26 55.18 21.15 -40.10
C SER A 26 54.03 22.09 -40.50
N SER A 27 52.93 22.09 -39.72
CA SER A 27 52.59 23.18 -38.78
C SER A 27 51.09 23.26 -38.44
N ALA A 28 50.84 23.70 -37.19
CA ALA A 28 49.62 24.30 -36.62
C ALA A 28 48.43 23.39 -36.23
N THR A 29 48.44 23.00 -34.96
CA THR A 29 47.27 22.61 -34.16
C THR A 29 46.27 23.77 -34.03
N PRO A 30 44.95 23.58 -34.24
CA PRO A 30 43.98 24.63 -33.93
C PRO A 30 43.79 24.77 -32.41
N PRO A 31 43.62 25.99 -31.87
CA PRO A 31 43.41 26.18 -30.43
C PRO A 31 42.02 25.69 -30.01
N ALA A 32 41.96 25.06 -28.83
CA ALA A 32 40.73 24.65 -28.17
C ALA A 32 39.84 25.88 -27.84
N PRO A 33 38.50 25.76 -27.90
CA PRO A 33 37.61 26.86 -27.52
C PRO A 33 37.71 27.15 -26.01
N PRO A 34 37.63 28.41 -25.58
CA PRO A 34 37.67 28.76 -24.16
C PRO A 34 36.43 28.25 -23.42
N ALA A 35 36.63 27.80 -22.19
CA ALA A 35 35.58 27.39 -21.27
C ALA A 35 34.59 28.54 -21.00
N PRO A 36 33.28 28.28 -20.88
CA PRO A 36 32.30 29.32 -20.60
C PRO A 36 32.54 29.92 -19.21
N GLN A 37 32.85 31.21 -19.15
CA GLN A 37 32.95 31.96 -17.90
C GLN A 37 31.56 32.29 -17.36
N ALA A 38 31.41 32.23 -16.04
CA ALA A 38 30.18 32.59 -15.35
C ALA A 38 29.86 34.09 -15.54
N SER A 39 28.69 34.39 -16.12
CA SER A 39 28.17 35.76 -16.20
C SER A 39 27.95 36.35 -14.81
N ALA A 40 28.58 37.50 -14.57
CA ALA A 40 28.38 38.32 -13.39
C ALA A 40 26.93 38.85 -13.30
N LEU A 41 26.39 38.85 -12.07
CA LEU A 41 25.09 39.41 -11.71
C LEU A 41 25.07 40.94 -11.91
N PRO A 42 23.95 41.54 -12.36
CA PRO A 42 23.77 42.99 -12.34
C PRO A 42 23.40 43.50 -10.92
N PRO A 43 23.71 44.76 -10.58
CA PRO A 43 23.58 45.30 -9.23
C PRO A 43 22.13 45.52 -8.80
N THR A 44 21.88 45.20 -7.53
CA THR A 44 20.67 45.50 -6.76
C THR A 44 20.42 47.00 -6.70
N SER A 45 19.25 47.44 -7.19
CA SER A 45 18.72 48.78 -6.91
C SER A 45 17.74 48.67 -5.73
N THR A 46 18.07 49.37 -4.65
CA THR A 46 17.26 49.51 -3.44
C THR A 46 16.33 50.71 -3.60
N GLU A 47 15.02 50.52 -3.45
CA GLU A 47 14.08 51.61 -3.17
C GLU A 47 13.08 51.16 -2.09
N PRO A 48 12.78 52.01 -1.08
CA PRO A 48 11.98 51.64 0.08
C PRO A 48 10.49 51.91 -0.13
N GLN A 49 9.64 50.98 0.30
CA GLN A 49 8.20 51.19 0.45
C GLN A 49 7.68 50.68 1.81
N PRO A 50 6.60 51.28 2.32
CA PRO A 50 6.45 51.58 3.75
C PRO A 50 5.79 50.48 4.56
N SER A 51 6.08 50.55 5.86
CA SER A 51 5.49 49.79 6.96
C SER A 51 3.96 49.85 6.96
N SER A 52 3.33 48.69 6.81
CA SER A 52 1.94 48.45 7.16
C SER A 52 1.92 47.29 8.16
N SER A 53 1.77 47.66 9.43
CA SER A 53 1.59 46.73 10.55
C SER A 53 0.22 46.09 10.43
N GLN A 54 0.18 44.84 9.96
CA GLN A 54 -0.97 43.96 10.15
C GLN A 54 -0.49 42.70 10.88
N THR A 55 -0.88 42.62 12.15
CA THR A 55 -0.88 41.42 12.98
C THR A 55 -1.74 40.36 12.32
N ALA A 56 -1.17 39.63 11.37
CA ALA A 56 -1.67 38.34 10.94
C ALA A 56 -1.09 37.28 11.87
N THR A 57 -1.98 36.61 12.61
CA THR A 57 -1.71 35.35 13.29
C THR A 57 -1.11 34.37 12.27
N LYS A 58 0.22 34.22 12.30
CA LYS A 58 0.93 33.17 11.58
C LYS A 58 0.43 31.83 12.12
N SER A 59 -0.54 31.24 11.45
CA SER A 59 -0.69 29.78 11.45
C SER A 59 0.64 29.25 10.92
N ALA A 60 1.53 28.83 11.84
CA ALA A 60 2.83 28.31 11.47
C ALA A 60 2.58 27.05 10.62
N LEU A 61 3.02 27.09 9.37
CA LEU A 61 3.14 25.89 8.55
C LEU A 61 3.87 24.83 9.38
N PRO A 62 3.36 23.59 9.48
CA PRO A 62 4.01 22.55 10.26
C PRO A 62 5.44 22.36 9.73
N SER A 63 6.42 22.41 10.64
CA SER A 63 7.82 22.22 10.30
C SER A 63 8.03 20.83 9.67
N PRO A 64 8.84 20.69 8.62
CA PRO A 64 9.10 19.40 7.98
C PRO A 64 9.58 18.35 8.98
N VAL A 65 8.96 17.16 8.96
CA VAL A 65 9.40 16.02 9.79
C VAL A 65 10.70 15.49 9.22
N LYS A 66 11.74 15.41 10.05
CA LYS A 66 13.06 14.94 9.63
C LYS A 66 13.35 13.57 10.26
N PRO A 67 13.65 12.54 9.46
CA PRO A 67 14.08 11.25 9.98
C PRO A 67 15.48 11.37 10.61
N PRO A 68 15.91 10.39 11.43
CA PRO A 68 17.24 10.38 12.05
C PRO A 68 18.38 10.57 11.02
N ARG A 69 18.19 10.04 9.81
CA ARG A 69 19.10 10.19 8.68
C ARG A 69 18.27 10.39 7.41
N LYS A 70 18.72 11.30 6.52
CA LYS A 70 18.11 11.43 5.18
C LYS A 70 18.37 10.14 4.40
N PRO A 71 17.34 9.43 3.90
CA PRO A 71 17.54 8.21 3.14
C PRO A 71 18.20 8.52 1.80
N LEU A 72 19.12 7.65 1.37
CA LEU A 72 19.62 7.67 -0.01
C LEU A 72 18.57 7.05 -0.93
N LEU A 73 18.08 7.84 -1.88
CA LEU A 73 17.08 7.41 -2.87
C LEU A 73 17.78 6.95 -4.15
N ARG A 74 17.42 5.77 -4.65
CA ARG A 74 17.96 5.20 -5.89
C ARG A 74 16.84 4.77 -6.83
N LEU A 75 17.19 4.70 -8.10
CA LEU A 75 16.32 4.26 -9.18
C LEU A 75 17.07 3.24 -10.03
N GLU A 76 16.42 2.12 -10.30
CA GLU A 76 16.90 1.06 -11.18
C GLU A 76 15.82 0.73 -12.20
N PHE A 77 16.20 0.66 -13.48
CA PHE A 77 15.37 0.05 -14.52
C PHE A 77 16.05 -1.24 -14.97
N ARG A 78 15.34 -2.35 -14.89
CA ARG A 78 15.85 -3.63 -15.39
C ARG A 78 15.71 -3.78 -16.90
N ASP A 79 14.77 -3.05 -17.50
CA ASP A 79 14.57 -3.00 -18.94
C ASP A 79 14.03 -1.62 -19.35
N LEU A 80 14.81 -0.85 -20.10
CA LEU A 80 14.42 0.46 -20.63
C LEU A 80 13.53 0.35 -21.88
N SER A 81 13.50 -0.81 -22.54
CA SER A 81 12.73 -1.02 -23.76
C SER A 81 11.24 -1.28 -23.49
N SER A 82 10.89 -1.71 -22.29
CA SER A 82 9.49 -1.95 -21.90
C SER A 82 8.63 -0.68 -22.04
N ALA A 83 7.36 -0.86 -22.41
CA ALA A 83 6.42 0.25 -22.52
C ALA A 83 6.16 0.93 -21.17
N GLY A 84 6.12 0.16 -20.07
CA GLY A 84 5.99 0.68 -18.71
C GLY A 84 7.17 1.57 -18.30
N SER A 85 8.41 1.15 -18.58
CA SER A 85 9.60 1.98 -18.30
C SER A 85 9.58 3.29 -19.08
N ARG A 86 9.20 3.24 -20.36
CA ARG A 86 9.04 4.43 -21.20
C ARG A 86 7.94 5.35 -20.69
N ALA A 87 6.80 4.80 -20.25
CA ALA A 87 5.72 5.57 -19.65
C ALA A 87 6.18 6.27 -18.36
N PHE A 88 6.88 5.55 -17.49
CA PHE A 88 7.43 6.12 -16.25
C PHE A 88 8.37 7.30 -16.54
N LEU A 89 9.39 7.10 -17.40
CA LEU A 89 10.39 8.13 -17.73
C LEU A 89 9.77 9.37 -18.38
N ARG A 90 8.66 9.20 -19.11
CA ARG A 90 7.93 10.29 -19.76
C ARG A 90 7.05 11.07 -18.80
N LEU A 91 6.42 10.41 -17.83
CA LEU A 91 5.36 11.00 -17.01
C LEU A 91 5.85 11.45 -15.63
N LEU A 92 6.93 10.88 -15.11
CA LEU A 92 7.43 11.11 -13.77
C LEU A 92 8.90 11.53 -13.74
N HIS A 93 9.20 12.47 -12.85
CA HIS A 93 10.55 12.76 -12.42
C HIS A 93 10.82 12.02 -11.13
N ALA A 94 11.64 10.96 -11.18
CA ALA A 94 11.77 9.99 -10.10
C ALA A 94 12.20 10.62 -8.77
N SER A 95 13.17 11.56 -8.79
CA SER A 95 13.64 12.17 -7.53
C SER A 95 12.52 12.93 -6.84
N THR A 96 11.72 13.69 -7.59
CA THR A 96 10.59 14.45 -7.05
C THR A 96 9.49 13.52 -6.56
N ALA A 97 9.16 12.48 -7.33
CA ALA A 97 8.15 11.50 -6.93
C ALA A 97 8.52 10.79 -5.61
N LEU A 98 9.78 10.35 -5.49
CA LEU A 98 10.26 9.68 -4.28
C LEU A 98 10.36 10.66 -3.09
N GLU A 99 10.89 11.87 -3.28
CA GLU A 99 10.96 12.88 -2.20
C GLU A 99 9.58 13.28 -1.67
N VAL A 100 8.60 13.46 -2.57
CA VAL A 100 7.21 13.75 -2.20
C VAL A 100 6.57 12.58 -1.46
N ALA A 101 6.77 11.34 -1.93
CA ALA A 101 6.26 10.16 -1.23
C ALA A 101 6.86 10.03 0.19
N VAL A 102 8.16 10.28 0.34
CA VAL A 102 8.81 10.32 1.67
C VAL A 102 8.19 11.39 2.56
N ASP A 103 7.98 12.60 2.04
CA ASP A 103 7.35 13.69 2.80
C ASP A 103 5.93 13.32 3.24
N HIS A 104 5.11 12.72 2.37
CA HIS A 104 3.77 12.25 2.72
C HIS A 104 3.81 11.26 3.89
N VAL A 105 4.65 10.23 3.81
CA VAL A 105 4.78 9.21 4.85
C VAL A 105 5.23 9.83 6.17
N LEU A 106 6.33 10.61 6.15
CA LEU A 106 6.89 11.20 7.35
C LEU A 106 5.92 12.21 8.01
N ARG A 107 5.28 13.06 7.21
CA ARG A 107 4.32 14.04 7.73
C ARG A 107 3.08 13.36 8.31
N LEU A 108 2.52 12.36 7.66
CA LEU A 108 1.28 11.73 8.11
C LEU A 108 1.51 10.83 9.32
N LEU A 109 2.56 9.99 9.30
CA LEU A 109 2.81 8.99 10.34
C LEU A 109 3.74 9.44 11.47
N TYR A 110 4.47 10.55 11.34
CA TYR A 110 5.50 10.92 12.32
C TYR A 110 5.52 12.40 12.74
N SER A 111 4.54 13.22 12.33
CA SER A 111 4.47 14.60 12.81
C SER A 111 4.38 14.65 14.34
N ASN A 112 5.06 15.62 14.95
CA ASN A 112 5.09 15.84 16.40
C ASN A 112 5.56 14.64 17.24
N LEU A 113 6.21 13.64 16.64
CA LEU A 113 6.86 12.55 17.36
C LEU A 113 8.37 12.81 17.47
N GLU A 114 8.97 12.24 18.49
CA GLU A 114 10.43 12.30 18.66
C GLU A 114 11.13 11.49 17.56
N THR A 115 12.34 11.89 17.20
CA THR A 115 13.04 11.33 16.02
C THR A 115 13.33 9.82 16.15
N GLN A 116 13.52 9.30 17.37
CA GLN A 116 13.70 7.86 17.62
C GLN A 116 12.45 7.03 17.34
N CYS A 117 11.29 7.67 17.18
CA CYS A 117 10.05 7.00 16.82
C CYS A 117 10.02 6.55 15.36
N ILE A 118 10.88 7.16 14.53
CA ILE A 118 10.94 6.97 13.09
C ILE A 118 11.96 5.86 12.79
N PRO A 119 11.59 4.79 12.05
CA PRO A 119 12.55 3.78 11.66
C PRO A 119 13.76 4.34 10.91
N PRO A 120 14.97 3.79 11.15
CA PRO A 120 16.22 4.37 10.68
C PRO A 120 16.54 4.01 9.22
N THR A 121 15.53 3.98 8.33
CA THR A 121 15.66 3.63 6.92
C THR A 121 16.75 4.47 6.25
N ARG A 122 17.84 3.80 5.86
CA ARG A 122 19.08 4.40 5.32
C ARG A 122 19.01 4.59 3.82
N SER A 123 18.31 3.72 3.10
CA SER A 123 18.14 3.90 1.67
C SER A 123 16.92 3.19 1.11
N ILE A 124 16.42 3.71 0.00
CA ILE A 124 15.30 3.15 -0.75
C ILE A 124 15.68 3.09 -2.22
N THR A 125 15.57 1.92 -2.82
CA THR A 125 15.74 1.73 -4.26
C THR A 125 14.39 1.43 -4.91
N LEU A 126 13.94 2.29 -5.82
CA LEU A 126 12.82 1.98 -6.69
C LEU A 126 13.32 1.17 -7.90
N VAL A 127 12.86 -0.07 -8.03
CA VAL A 127 13.24 -1.00 -9.09
C VAL A 127 12.06 -1.21 -10.03
N LEU A 128 12.17 -0.71 -11.27
CA LEU A 128 11.19 -0.97 -12.33
C LEU A 128 11.60 -2.19 -13.14
N ARG A 129 10.72 -3.18 -13.19
CA ARG A 129 10.95 -4.46 -13.87
C ARG A 129 9.65 -5.09 -14.36
N SER A 130 9.74 -5.96 -15.37
CA SER A 130 8.63 -6.87 -15.68
C SER A 130 8.48 -7.88 -14.54
N MET A 131 7.23 -8.04 -14.09
CA MET A 131 6.82 -8.95 -13.03
C MET A 131 5.27 -9.02 -12.95
N PRO A 132 4.70 -10.14 -12.49
CA PRO A 132 3.26 -10.19 -12.20
C PRO A 132 2.91 -9.28 -11.01
N GLY A 133 1.62 -8.95 -10.89
CA GLY A 133 1.13 -8.08 -9.81
C GLY A 133 1.45 -6.60 -10.06
N VAL A 134 1.32 -5.79 -9.00
CA VAL A 134 1.43 -4.33 -9.06
C VAL A 134 2.81 -3.88 -8.60
N ALA A 135 3.05 -3.96 -7.29
CA ALA A 135 4.30 -3.62 -6.66
C ALA A 135 4.46 -4.40 -5.35
N TYR A 136 5.66 -4.35 -4.77
CA TYR A 136 5.90 -4.78 -3.39
C TYR A 136 7.14 -4.11 -2.81
N THR A 137 7.20 -4.04 -1.49
CA THR A 137 8.34 -3.53 -0.73
C THR A 137 9.03 -4.65 0.04
N THR A 138 10.35 -4.64 0.07
CA THR A 138 11.18 -5.60 0.84
C THR A 138 12.40 -4.92 1.44
N GLY A 139 12.96 -5.50 2.50
CA GLY A 139 14.31 -5.18 2.96
C GLY A 139 15.39 -5.87 2.10
N LEU A 140 16.64 -5.43 2.23
CA LEU A 140 17.81 -6.14 1.70
C LEU A 140 18.26 -7.24 2.67
N ASP A 141 18.95 -8.25 2.13
CA ASP A 141 19.53 -9.34 2.92
C ASP A 141 20.56 -8.85 3.97
N LEU A 142 21.14 -7.66 3.76
CA LEU A 142 22.11 -7.07 4.69
C LEU A 142 21.44 -6.66 6.01
N ASP A 143 20.38 -5.85 5.91
CA ASP A 143 19.56 -5.40 7.03
C ASP A 143 18.27 -4.75 6.53
N ASP A 144 17.31 -4.60 7.44
CA ASP A 144 15.99 -4.06 7.14
C ASP A 144 15.96 -2.51 7.01
N ASP A 145 17.08 -1.80 7.22
CA ASP A 145 17.14 -0.35 7.03
C ASP A 145 17.35 0.02 5.55
N HIS A 146 17.69 -0.95 4.71
CA HIS A 146 17.79 -0.79 3.27
C HIS A 146 16.57 -1.42 2.60
N LYS A 147 15.74 -0.58 1.96
CA LYS A 147 14.48 -1.00 1.35
C LYS A 147 14.57 -1.00 -0.17
N GLU A 148 13.83 -1.91 -0.80
CA GLU A 148 13.56 -1.93 -2.22
C GLU A 148 12.06 -1.90 -2.46
N ILE A 149 11.63 -1.05 -3.40
CA ILE A 149 10.28 -1.04 -3.94
C ILE A 149 10.37 -1.60 -5.35
N HIS A 150 9.76 -2.75 -5.60
CA HIS A 150 9.70 -3.34 -6.93
C HIS A 150 8.36 -2.96 -7.57
N PHE A 151 8.39 -2.31 -8.73
CA PHE A 151 7.19 -1.84 -9.43
C PHE A 151 7.10 -2.45 -10.83
N SER A 152 5.96 -3.09 -11.12
CA SER A 152 5.73 -3.81 -12.37
C SER A 152 5.56 -2.88 -13.56
N THR A 153 6.46 -3.00 -14.54
CA THR A 153 6.32 -2.34 -15.84
C THR A 153 5.14 -2.89 -16.65
N ASP A 154 4.73 -4.13 -16.38
CA ASP A 154 3.60 -4.77 -17.06
C ASP A 154 2.29 -4.19 -16.56
N TYR A 155 2.19 -3.96 -15.24
CA TYR A 155 1.05 -3.25 -14.65
C TYR A 155 0.95 -1.82 -15.18
N ILE A 156 2.05 -1.05 -15.16
CA ILE A 156 2.06 0.33 -15.67
C ILE A 156 1.54 0.38 -17.11
N ASN A 157 1.95 -0.56 -17.96
CA ASN A 157 1.49 -0.65 -19.33
C ASN A 157 -0.02 -0.97 -19.46
N GLY A 158 -0.59 -1.71 -18.51
CA GLY A 158 -2.02 -2.01 -18.46
C GLY A 158 -2.90 -0.86 -17.95
N VAL A 159 -2.32 0.14 -17.28
CA VAL A 159 -3.06 1.32 -16.79
C VAL A 159 -3.38 2.25 -17.97
N PRO A 160 -4.62 2.75 -18.10
CA PRO A 160 -4.98 3.74 -19.11
C PRO A 160 -4.07 4.97 -19.08
N GLU A 161 -3.62 5.43 -20.25
CA GLU A 161 -2.58 6.47 -20.37
C GLU A 161 -2.92 7.76 -19.61
N ASN A 162 -4.19 8.17 -19.63
CA ASN A 162 -4.66 9.36 -18.92
C ASN A 162 -4.62 9.25 -17.38
N ARG A 163 -4.38 8.06 -16.83
CA ARG A 163 -4.32 7.77 -15.40
C ARG A 163 -2.97 7.23 -14.95
N GLN A 164 -2.08 6.84 -15.87
CA GLN A 164 -0.76 6.27 -15.58
C GLN A 164 0.03 7.11 -14.57
N LYS A 165 0.08 8.43 -14.75
CA LYS A 165 0.84 9.33 -13.86
C LYS A 165 0.35 9.26 -12.41
N GLU A 166 -0.95 9.43 -12.21
CA GLU A 166 -1.57 9.41 -10.87
C GLU A 166 -1.49 8.03 -10.24
N GLU A 167 -1.71 6.97 -11.02
CA GLU A 167 -1.63 5.60 -10.54
C GLU A 167 -0.21 5.26 -10.09
N MET A 168 0.81 5.62 -10.88
CA MET A 168 2.22 5.42 -10.49
C MET A 168 2.59 6.18 -9.23
N LEU A 169 2.15 7.44 -9.08
CA LEU A 169 2.39 8.22 -7.85
C LEU A 169 1.68 7.58 -6.65
N GLY A 170 0.46 7.11 -6.84
CA GLY A 170 -0.31 6.42 -5.80
C GLY A 170 0.34 5.12 -5.34
N VAL A 171 0.75 4.26 -6.27
CA VAL A 171 1.44 3.00 -5.96
C VAL A 171 2.79 3.27 -5.29
N ILE A 172 3.59 4.22 -5.79
CA ILE A 172 4.85 4.59 -5.12
C ILE A 172 4.59 5.08 -3.70
N THR A 173 3.55 5.91 -3.50
CA THR A 173 3.21 6.42 -2.18
C THR A 173 2.79 5.30 -1.23
N HIS A 174 1.99 4.34 -1.70
CA HIS A 174 1.62 3.15 -0.94
C HIS A 174 2.85 2.35 -0.51
N GLU A 175 3.72 1.97 -1.46
CA GLU A 175 4.91 1.18 -1.16
C GLU A 175 5.92 1.93 -0.29
N MET A 176 5.98 3.26 -0.42
CA MET A 176 6.82 4.10 0.42
C MET A 176 6.42 4.01 1.90
N VAL A 177 5.15 3.73 2.22
CA VAL A 177 4.69 3.57 3.59
C VAL A 177 5.35 2.36 4.24
N HIS A 178 5.41 1.22 3.53
CA HIS A 178 6.04 -0.01 4.00
C HIS A 178 7.55 0.16 4.32
N CYS A 179 8.18 1.22 3.81
CA CYS A 179 9.58 1.54 4.12
C CYS A 179 9.79 2.15 5.52
N TRP A 180 8.74 2.66 6.16
CA TRP A 180 8.82 3.28 7.49
C TRP A 180 7.79 2.78 8.49
N GLN A 181 6.65 2.26 8.06
CA GLN A 181 5.58 1.84 8.95
C GLN A 181 6.03 0.79 9.97
N HIS A 182 5.54 0.90 11.21
CA HIS A 182 5.70 -0.14 12.21
C HIS A 182 4.72 -1.29 11.95
N ASN A 183 5.16 -2.53 12.11
CA ASN A 183 4.35 -3.71 11.82
C ASN A 183 4.13 -4.65 13.03
N ALA A 184 4.36 -4.12 14.24
CA ALA A 184 4.27 -4.87 15.48
C ALA A 184 5.10 -6.16 15.48
N LEU A 185 6.36 -6.07 15.07
CA LEU A 185 7.28 -7.22 14.94
C LEU A 185 6.72 -8.31 14.02
N GLY A 186 5.98 -7.90 12.98
CA GLY A 186 5.32 -8.77 12.00
C GLY A 186 4.07 -9.49 12.52
N THR A 187 3.49 -9.06 13.64
CA THR A 187 2.28 -9.68 14.23
C THR A 187 1.00 -8.88 13.99
N ALA A 188 1.12 -7.64 13.48
CA ALA A 188 -0.05 -6.86 13.11
C ALA A 188 -0.85 -7.55 11.98
N PRO A 189 -2.20 -7.41 11.96
CA PRO A 189 -3.02 -7.94 10.88
C PRO A 189 -2.60 -7.37 9.53
N GLY A 190 -2.49 -8.22 8.52
CA GLY A 190 -2.02 -7.81 7.19
C GLY A 190 -2.84 -6.67 6.59
N GLY A 191 -4.17 -6.71 6.71
CA GLY A 191 -4.98 -5.63 6.17
C GLY A 191 -4.94 -4.34 7.00
N LEU A 192 -4.55 -4.36 8.27
CA LEU A 192 -4.20 -3.11 8.96
C LEU A 192 -2.94 -2.48 8.34
N ILE A 193 -1.94 -3.29 8.00
CA ILE A 193 -0.71 -2.83 7.35
C ILE A 193 -1.01 -2.21 5.98
N GLU A 194 -1.69 -2.96 5.11
CA GLU A 194 -2.11 -2.47 3.79
C GLU A 194 -3.07 -1.27 3.88
N GLY A 195 -3.96 -1.28 4.86
CA GLY A 195 -4.93 -0.20 5.09
C GLY A 195 -4.27 1.12 5.47
N ILE A 196 -3.23 1.10 6.31
CA ILE A 196 -2.45 2.32 6.64
C ILE A 196 -1.74 2.85 5.39
N ALA A 197 -1.19 1.95 4.55
CA ALA A 197 -0.55 2.35 3.31
C ALA A 197 -1.53 3.05 2.35
N ASP A 198 -2.73 2.49 2.19
CA ASP A 198 -3.77 3.10 1.36
C ASP A 198 -4.45 4.32 2.01
N TRP A 199 -4.48 4.42 3.34
CA TRP A 199 -4.84 5.66 4.03
C TRP A 199 -3.84 6.78 3.73
N VAL A 200 -2.53 6.52 3.76
CA VAL A 200 -1.53 7.53 3.36
C VAL A 200 -1.71 7.92 1.89
N ARG A 201 -1.90 6.94 1.00
CA ARG A 201 -2.19 7.18 -0.43
C ARG A 201 -3.43 8.04 -0.63
N LEU A 202 -4.50 7.78 0.13
CA LEU A 202 -5.73 8.57 0.15
C LEU A 202 -5.46 10.02 0.57
N LYS A 203 -4.78 10.23 1.70
CA LYS A 203 -4.45 11.57 2.24
C LYS A 203 -3.43 12.33 1.38
N ALA A 204 -2.67 11.64 0.55
CA ALA A 204 -1.81 12.23 -0.47
C ALA A 204 -2.57 12.69 -1.73
N GLY A 205 -3.87 12.38 -1.83
CA GLY A 205 -4.71 12.76 -2.97
C GLY A 205 -4.60 11.80 -4.16
N TYR A 206 -4.07 10.58 -3.95
CA TYR A 206 -3.86 9.58 -5.00
C TYR A 206 -4.83 8.40 -4.93
N ALA A 207 -6.01 8.61 -4.34
CA ALA A 207 -7.08 7.62 -4.35
C ALA A 207 -7.59 7.37 -5.79
N PRO A 208 -7.54 6.13 -6.29
CA PRO A 208 -8.16 5.76 -7.55
C PRO A 208 -9.67 6.06 -7.58
N PRO A 209 -10.22 6.56 -8.71
CA PRO A 209 -11.64 6.85 -8.91
C PRO A 209 -12.60 5.66 -8.73
N HIS A 210 -12.11 4.43 -8.70
CA HIS A 210 -12.93 3.25 -8.45
C HIS A 210 -13.04 2.90 -6.97
N TRP A 211 -12.25 3.51 -6.09
CA TRP A 211 -12.35 3.35 -4.64
C TRP A 211 -13.70 3.83 -4.13
N ARG A 212 -14.28 3.10 -3.18
CA ARG A 212 -15.61 3.38 -2.61
C ARG A 212 -15.58 3.16 -1.10
N ARG A 213 -16.24 4.05 -0.36
CA ARG A 213 -16.52 3.85 1.06
C ARG A 213 -17.61 2.80 1.22
N ARG A 214 -17.25 1.65 1.78
CA ARG A 214 -18.11 0.49 1.94
C ARG A 214 -17.63 -0.33 3.15
N ALA A 215 -18.51 -1.14 3.71
CA ALA A 215 -18.23 -2.02 4.85
C ALA A 215 -18.93 -3.40 4.74
N ASP A 216 -18.87 -3.98 3.55
CA ASP A 216 -19.27 -5.35 3.18
C ASP A 216 -18.24 -6.45 3.52
N CYS A 217 -17.22 -6.15 4.35
CA CYS A 217 -16.13 -7.06 4.70
C CYS A 217 -15.70 -6.87 6.16
N GLU A 218 -14.66 -7.60 6.60
CA GLU A 218 -14.00 -7.36 7.88
C GLU A 218 -13.24 -6.02 7.89
N TRP A 219 -13.00 -5.49 9.09
CA TRP A 219 -12.37 -4.19 9.28
C TRP A 219 -10.91 -4.13 8.77
N ASP A 220 -10.21 -5.27 8.79
CA ASP A 220 -8.84 -5.47 8.32
C ASP A 220 -8.78 -6.21 6.98
N ALA A 221 -9.76 -5.97 6.09
CA ALA A 221 -9.70 -6.48 4.72
C ALA A 221 -8.53 -5.89 3.89
N GLY A 222 -7.90 -4.82 4.38
CA GLY A 222 -6.79 -4.16 3.69
C GLY A 222 -7.23 -3.08 2.73
N TYR A 223 -6.24 -2.52 2.04
CA TYR A 223 -6.39 -1.60 0.93
C TYR A 223 -7.39 -0.46 1.21
N GLU A 224 -8.22 -0.09 0.24
CA GLU A 224 -9.15 1.03 0.33
C GLU A 224 -10.21 0.84 1.43
N ARG A 225 -10.55 -0.41 1.74
CA ARG A 225 -11.58 -0.76 2.73
C ARG A 225 -11.14 -0.34 4.12
N THR A 226 -9.96 -0.80 4.53
CA THR A 226 -9.38 -0.39 5.80
C THR A 226 -8.90 1.06 5.74
N GLY A 227 -8.41 1.54 4.59
CA GLY A 227 -7.99 2.94 4.42
C GLY A 227 -9.10 3.96 4.69
N TYR A 228 -10.31 3.75 4.17
CA TYR A 228 -11.45 4.63 4.45
C TYR A 228 -11.96 4.53 5.89
N PHE A 229 -11.87 3.36 6.51
CA PHE A 229 -12.18 3.21 7.92
C PHE A 229 -11.21 3.96 8.82
N LEU A 230 -9.91 3.92 8.51
CA LEU A 230 -8.89 4.70 9.21
C LEU A 230 -9.12 6.22 9.06
N GLU A 231 -9.57 6.67 7.88
CA GLU A 231 -9.94 8.07 7.69
C GLU A 231 -11.18 8.45 8.52
N TRP A 232 -12.20 7.59 8.58
CA TRP A 232 -13.36 7.80 9.45
C TRP A 232 -12.96 7.87 10.93
N LEU A 233 -12.01 7.03 11.37
CA LEU A 233 -11.48 7.10 12.73
C LEU A 233 -10.85 8.45 13.03
N GLU A 234 -10.20 9.11 12.08
CA GLU A 234 -9.64 10.45 12.30
C GLU A 234 -10.72 11.50 12.59
N GLU A 235 -11.87 11.38 11.91
CA GLU A 235 -13.02 12.25 12.13
C GLU A 235 -13.67 12.00 13.50
N ALA A 236 -13.76 10.74 13.91
CA ALA A 236 -14.42 10.34 15.15
C ALA A 236 -13.53 10.44 16.41
N HIS A 237 -12.22 10.21 16.30
CA HIS A 237 -11.30 10.07 17.44
C HIS A 237 -10.09 11.03 17.38
N GLY A 238 -9.98 11.83 16.33
CA GLY A 238 -8.95 12.87 16.18
C GLY A 238 -7.95 12.58 15.06
N GLN A 239 -7.45 13.67 14.46
CA GLN A 239 -6.56 13.67 13.28
C GLN A 239 -5.18 13.02 13.49
N ASP A 240 -4.89 12.52 14.69
CA ASP A 240 -3.65 11.83 15.04
C ASP A 240 -3.86 10.34 15.32
N VAL A 241 -5.08 9.80 15.19
CA VAL A 241 -5.37 8.42 15.57
C VAL A 241 -4.58 7.40 14.75
N VAL A 242 -4.41 7.60 13.43
CA VAL A 242 -3.62 6.69 12.59
C VAL A 242 -2.13 6.74 12.97
N ARG A 243 -1.65 7.91 13.41
CA ARG A 243 -0.31 8.06 13.97
C ARG A 243 -0.17 7.31 15.28
N LYS A 244 -1.15 7.39 16.18
CA LYS A 244 -1.19 6.61 17.44
C LYS A 244 -1.21 5.11 17.16
N ILE A 245 -1.96 4.67 16.16
CA ILE A 245 -1.99 3.26 15.72
C ILE A 245 -0.59 2.83 15.25
N ASN A 246 0.03 3.57 14.33
CA ASN A 246 1.39 3.26 13.86
C ASN A 246 2.42 3.24 15.01
N GLU A 247 2.40 4.26 15.86
CA GLU A 247 3.28 4.36 17.03
C GLU A 247 3.03 3.25 18.05
N GLY A 248 1.77 2.88 18.28
CA GLY A 248 1.37 1.79 19.17
C GLY A 248 1.85 0.42 18.71
N MET A 249 2.21 0.26 17.42
CA MET A 249 2.83 -0.94 16.87
C MET A 249 4.36 -0.95 16.98
N ARG A 250 4.98 0.11 17.53
CA ARG A 250 6.45 0.19 17.59
C ARG A 250 7.02 -0.73 18.67
N GLY A 251 7.88 -1.65 18.26
CA GLY A 251 8.74 -2.42 19.16
C GLY A 251 8.00 -3.42 20.07
N CYS A 252 6.73 -3.70 19.78
CA CYS A 252 5.88 -4.61 20.54
C CYS A 252 5.11 -5.54 19.59
N LYS A 253 4.48 -6.59 20.13
CA LYS A 253 3.55 -7.42 19.38
C LYS A 253 2.15 -6.81 19.39
N TYR A 254 1.38 -7.07 18.33
CA TYR A 254 0.01 -6.62 18.21
C TYR A 254 -0.89 -7.48 19.10
N GLU A 255 -1.61 -6.81 20.01
CA GLU A 255 -2.56 -7.44 20.92
C GLU A 255 -3.88 -6.67 20.88
N SER A 256 -4.85 -7.20 20.14
CA SER A 256 -6.11 -6.49 19.83
C SER A 256 -6.86 -6.00 21.08
N GLY A 257 -6.85 -6.80 22.16
CA GLY A 257 -7.70 -6.59 23.35
C GLY A 257 -7.58 -5.21 23.99
N GLU A 258 -6.36 -4.65 24.07
CA GLU A 258 -6.13 -3.31 24.63
C GLU A 258 -5.72 -2.27 23.59
N PHE A 259 -5.23 -2.70 22.42
CA PHE A 259 -4.62 -1.82 21.43
C PHE A 259 -5.56 -0.69 20.97
N TRP A 260 -6.78 -1.05 20.58
CA TRP A 260 -7.78 -0.09 20.11
C TRP A 260 -8.36 0.75 21.24
N GLY A 261 -8.46 0.19 22.44
CA GLY A 261 -8.84 0.94 23.64
C GLY A 261 -7.84 2.05 23.94
N LYS A 262 -6.54 1.80 23.78
CA LYS A 262 -5.49 2.82 23.96
C LYS A 262 -5.51 3.90 22.87
N CYS A 263 -5.80 3.54 21.63
CA CYS A 263 -5.79 4.47 20.50
C CYS A 263 -7.08 5.31 20.40
N CYS A 264 -8.24 4.67 20.60
CA CYS A 264 -9.56 5.22 20.27
C CYS A 264 -10.52 5.25 21.47
N GLY A 265 -10.19 4.60 22.59
CA GLY A 265 -11.08 4.48 23.77
C GLY A 265 -12.14 3.38 23.66
N GLU A 266 -12.16 2.61 22.56
CA GLU A 266 -13.18 1.59 22.29
C GLU A 266 -12.56 0.34 21.64
N SER A 267 -13.27 -0.79 21.69
CA SER A 267 -12.83 -2.01 21.01
C SER A 267 -13.04 -1.90 19.49
N ILE A 268 -12.23 -2.63 18.72
CA ILE A 268 -12.29 -2.59 17.25
C ILE A 268 -13.65 -3.00 16.70
N GLU A 269 -14.32 -3.96 17.35
CA GLU A 269 -15.64 -4.42 16.95
C GLU A 269 -16.66 -3.28 17.05
N LYS A 270 -16.64 -2.52 18.15
CA LYS A 270 -17.53 -1.37 18.34
C LYS A 270 -17.24 -0.25 17.33
N LEU A 271 -15.95 0.02 17.08
CA LEU A 271 -15.54 1.02 16.10
C LEU A 271 -16.02 0.63 14.68
N TRP A 272 -15.87 -0.63 14.31
CA TRP A 272 -16.30 -1.13 13.00
C TRP A 272 -17.82 -1.10 12.85
N GLU A 273 -18.58 -1.50 13.87
CA GLU A 273 -20.05 -1.38 13.85
C GLU A 273 -20.51 0.07 13.70
N LYS A 274 -19.86 1.02 14.38
CA LYS A 274 -20.16 2.46 14.24
C LYS A 274 -19.87 2.96 12.83
N TYR A 275 -18.73 2.59 12.25
CA TYR A 275 -18.41 2.94 10.87
C TYR A 275 -19.46 2.39 9.89
N LYS A 276 -19.84 1.12 10.02
CA LYS A 276 -20.93 0.51 9.24
C LYS A 276 -22.23 1.30 9.33
N ALA A 277 -22.62 1.71 10.54
CA ALA A 277 -23.82 2.51 10.74
C ALA A 277 -23.76 3.86 10.02
N THR A 278 -22.60 4.52 9.95
CA THR A 278 -22.46 5.79 9.22
C THR A 278 -22.67 5.64 7.71
N LEU A 279 -22.36 4.48 7.14
CA LEU A 279 -22.56 4.21 5.72
C LEU A 279 -24.04 3.91 5.40
N GLY A 280 -24.75 3.24 6.30
CA GLY A 280 -26.17 2.93 6.14
C GLY A 280 -27.09 4.17 6.17
N ASP A 281 -26.68 5.24 6.85
CA ASP A 281 -27.46 6.48 6.95
C ASP A 281 -27.33 7.38 5.70
N HIS A 282 -26.32 7.13 4.86
CA HIS A 282 -26.07 7.88 3.63
C HIS A 282 -26.85 7.37 2.40
N ASP A 283 -27.43 6.16 2.45
CA ASP A 283 -28.28 5.61 1.38
C ASP A 283 -29.75 6.07 1.46
N GLY A 284 -30.12 6.86 2.49
CA GLY A 284 -31.51 7.29 2.76
C GLY A 284 -31.86 8.75 2.42
N LYS A 285 -30.93 9.59 1.94
CA LYS A 285 -31.19 11.01 1.63
C LYS A 285 -30.85 11.40 0.19
N GLY A 286 -31.45 10.68 -0.76
CA GLY A 286 -31.60 11.10 -2.15
C GLY A 286 -33.00 11.65 -2.43
N GLY A 287 -33.17 12.98 -2.41
CA GLY A 287 -34.20 13.69 -3.17
C GLY A 287 -35.67 13.55 -2.73
N LYS A 288 -36.10 14.37 -1.75
CA LYS A 288 -37.44 14.97 -1.82
C LYS A 288 -37.30 16.46 -2.08
N GLY A 289 -37.58 16.84 -3.32
CA GLY A 289 -37.68 18.22 -3.75
C GLY A 289 -38.67 18.99 -2.88
N LYS A 290 -38.20 20.10 -2.36
CA LYS A 290 -38.99 21.11 -1.65
C LYS A 290 -39.85 21.83 -2.70
N LYS A 291 -41.08 21.38 -2.93
CA LYS A 291 -42.13 22.22 -3.51
C LYS A 291 -42.77 22.98 -2.36
N GLY A 292 -42.69 24.31 -2.41
CA GLY A 292 -43.43 25.18 -1.53
C GLY A 292 -44.90 25.24 -1.95
N GLU A 293 -45.77 25.45 -0.97
CA GLU A 293 -47.03 26.15 -1.18
C GLU A 293 -47.51 26.75 0.15
N ASP A 294 -48.07 27.95 0.01
CA ASP A 294 -48.44 28.89 1.04
C ASP A 294 -49.76 28.55 1.77
N SER A 295 -49.77 28.89 3.06
CA SER A 295 -50.81 29.63 3.80
C SER A 295 -52.31 29.32 3.61
N GLN A 296 -52.97 28.82 4.67
CA GLN A 296 -54.04 29.50 5.45
C GLN A 296 -54.99 28.50 6.17
N GLY A 297 -55.49 28.89 7.34
CA GLY A 297 -56.90 28.61 7.69
C GLY A 297 -57.21 27.69 8.88
N LYS A 298 -57.14 28.27 10.08
CA LYS A 298 -57.81 27.94 11.36
C LYS A 298 -59.24 27.35 11.23
N GLN A 299 -59.56 26.29 11.98
CA GLN A 299 -60.65 26.24 12.98
C GLN A 299 -60.80 24.87 13.67
N THR A 300 -61.01 24.96 14.98
CA THR A 300 -61.49 23.97 15.95
C THR A 300 -62.91 23.51 15.67
N GLU A 301 -63.23 22.23 15.91
CA GLU A 301 -64.38 21.82 16.73
C GLU A 301 -64.38 20.31 17.02
N GLU A 302 -65.07 19.99 18.10
CA GLU A 302 -65.08 18.78 18.90
C GLU A 302 -66.17 17.80 18.42
N LYS A 303 -66.01 16.52 18.81
CA LYS A 303 -67.05 15.68 19.45
C LYS A 303 -67.69 14.51 18.66
N VAL A 304 -67.81 13.42 19.44
CA VAL A 304 -68.78 12.31 19.48
C VAL A 304 -68.48 10.99 18.75
N GLU A 305 -68.57 9.96 19.59
CA GLU A 305 -68.66 8.50 19.40
C GLU A 305 -69.62 8.05 18.30
N ASP A 306 -69.40 6.85 17.73
CA ASP A 306 -70.35 5.71 17.89
C ASP A 306 -69.72 4.41 17.33
N SER A 307 -70.47 3.34 17.53
CA SER A 307 -70.09 1.97 17.84
C SER A 307 -70.48 1.00 16.72
N GLU A 308 -70.32 -0.30 17.01
CA GLU A 308 -70.84 -1.50 16.31
C GLU A 308 -69.92 -2.07 15.21
N LYS A 309 -69.30 -3.24 15.31
CA LYS A 309 -69.69 -4.62 15.70
C LYS A 309 -70.41 -5.41 14.59
N ARG A 310 -69.84 -6.62 14.32
CA ARG A 310 -70.35 -7.86 13.66
C ARG A 310 -69.48 -8.22 12.44
N GLN A 311 -68.72 -9.31 12.36
CA GLN A 311 -68.86 -10.75 12.70
C GLN A 311 -69.67 -11.57 11.68
N SER A 312 -68.96 -12.35 10.84
CA SER A 312 -69.31 -13.68 10.27
C SER A 312 -68.10 -14.19 9.47
N LYS A 313 -67.41 -15.32 9.73
CA LYS A 313 -67.77 -16.75 9.91
C LYS A 313 -67.88 -17.53 8.57
N GLY A 314 -67.18 -18.67 8.49
CA GLY A 314 -67.36 -19.79 7.54
C GLY A 314 -66.10 -20.13 6.72
N GLU A 315 -65.24 -21.08 7.14
CA GLU A 315 -65.28 -22.56 6.86
C GLU A 315 -64.66 -22.88 5.48
N GLY A 316 -63.54 -23.63 5.38
CA GLY A 316 -63.34 -25.10 5.51
C GLY A 316 -62.69 -25.55 4.17
N GLU A 317 -61.81 -26.54 4.00
CA GLU A 317 -61.38 -27.73 4.72
C GLU A 317 -60.12 -28.30 4.02
N GLU A 318 -59.23 -28.94 4.80
CA GLU A 318 -58.55 -30.25 4.60
C GLU A 318 -57.81 -30.62 3.28
N ASN A 319 -56.82 -31.51 3.21
CA ASN A 319 -55.98 -32.37 4.07
C ASN A 319 -54.78 -32.72 3.13
N GLU A 320 -53.61 -33.29 3.47
CA GLU A 320 -53.30 -34.37 4.39
C GLU A 320 -51.76 -34.47 4.55
N LYS A 321 -51.38 -34.99 5.71
CA LYS A 321 -50.06 -35.45 6.20
C LYS A 321 -49.75 -36.85 5.60
N PRO A 322 -48.73 -37.66 6.02
CA PRO A 322 -47.92 -37.64 7.27
C PRO A 322 -46.38 -37.70 7.06
N GLN A 323 -45.52 -37.17 7.96
CA GLN A 323 -45.14 -37.61 9.33
C GLN A 323 -44.49 -39.02 9.33
N VAL A 324 -43.32 -39.29 9.94
CA VAL A 324 -42.95 -39.29 11.38
C VAL A 324 -41.39 -39.44 11.43
N ALA A 325 -40.60 -38.60 12.13
CA ALA A 325 -40.18 -38.59 13.55
C ALA A 325 -39.18 -39.72 13.95
N GLU A 326 -38.26 -39.64 14.92
CA GLU A 326 -38.03 -38.72 16.05
C GLU A 326 -36.66 -39.04 16.72
N LYS A 327 -36.00 -38.01 17.33
CA LYS A 327 -35.29 -37.90 18.66
C LYS A 327 -34.35 -39.02 19.20
N ALA A 328 -33.43 -38.80 20.16
CA ALA A 328 -32.87 -37.66 20.90
C ALA A 328 -31.66 -38.14 21.77
N ALA A 329 -30.76 -37.21 22.08
CA ALA A 329 -29.96 -36.97 23.32
C ALA A 329 -29.49 -38.10 24.28
N ALA A 330 -28.22 -38.02 24.72
CA ALA A 330 -27.80 -37.91 26.13
C ALA A 330 -26.26 -37.76 26.27
N GLN A 331 -25.83 -37.05 27.33
CA GLN A 331 -24.46 -36.91 27.86
C GLN A 331 -24.24 -37.80 29.10
N ASP A 332 -22.97 -37.98 29.46
CA ASP A 332 -22.35 -38.07 30.81
C ASP A 332 -21.45 -39.28 31.11
N ASP A 333 -20.25 -38.90 31.62
CA ASP A 333 -19.32 -39.50 32.59
C ASP A 333 -18.73 -40.91 32.44
N ASP A 334 -17.38 -41.03 32.48
CA ASP A 334 -16.62 -41.55 33.64
C ASP A 334 -15.09 -41.59 33.40
N VAL A 335 -14.35 -41.55 34.51
CA VAL A 335 -12.90 -41.38 34.75
C VAL A 335 -12.17 -42.74 34.82
N THR A 336 -10.87 -42.82 34.46
CA THR A 336 -9.75 -43.34 35.30
C THR A 336 -8.44 -43.58 34.53
N GLU A 337 -7.35 -43.32 35.23
CA GLU A 337 -5.92 -43.48 34.90
C GLU A 337 -5.49 -44.96 34.83
N ASP A 338 -4.45 -45.27 34.04
CA ASP A 338 -3.25 -45.95 34.56
C ASP A 338 -2.13 -46.06 33.51
N ALA A 339 -0.90 -45.98 34.00
CA ALA A 339 0.36 -45.97 33.27
C ALA A 339 0.92 -47.38 33.01
N GLU A 340 1.71 -47.55 31.93
CA GLU A 340 3.14 -47.94 31.97
C GLU A 340 3.65 -48.50 30.62
N HIS A 341 4.84 -48.00 30.26
CA HIS A 341 5.93 -48.58 29.46
C HIS A 341 5.68 -49.48 28.23
N HIS A 342 6.22 -49.06 27.07
CA HIS A 342 7.15 -49.88 26.28
C HIS A 342 7.99 -49.04 25.29
N ASP A 343 9.29 -49.33 25.30
CA ASP A 343 10.37 -48.90 24.42
C ASP A 343 10.27 -49.52 23.02
N ALA A 344 10.56 -48.76 21.96
CA ALA A 344 11.37 -49.15 20.80
C ALA A 344 11.21 -48.20 19.59
N SER A 345 12.36 -47.74 19.12
CA SER A 345 12.66 -47.09 17.84
C SER A 345 11.99 -47.69 16.60
N GLN A 346 11.48 -46.83 15.70
CA GLN A 346 11.66 -46.86 14.22
C GLN A 346 10.86 -45.72 13.56
N ASP A 347 11.55 -44.68 13.08
CA ASP A 347 10.98 -43.60 12.25
C ASP A 347 10.80 -44.07 10.79
N PRO A 348 9.60 -44.00 10.19
CA PRO A 348 9.46 -43.91 8.74
C PRO A 348 9.32 -42.43 8.32
N ALA A 349 9.96 -42.10 7.20
CA ALA A 349 10.03 -40.77 6.62
C ALA A 349 8.66 -40.08 6.53
N HIS A 350 8.48 -38.99 7.28
CA HIS A 350 7.35 -38.10 7.14
C HIS A 350 7.56 -37.18 5.93
N GLU A 351 6.72 -37.34 4.91
CA GLU A 351 6.67 -36.45 3.76
C GLU A 351 6.18 -35.06 4.23
N ASP A 352 7.00 -34.04 4.00
CA ASP A 352 6.78 -32.68 4.51
C ASP A 352 5.79 -31.92 3.63
N THR A 353 4.51 -31.95 4.05
CA THR A 353 3.35 -31.32 3.41
C THR A 353 3.31 -29.79 3.50
N ARG A 354 4.34 -29.14 4.08
CA ARG A 354 4.37 -27.68 4.25
C ARG A 354 4.71 -26.93 2.97
N THR A 355 4.12 -25.75 2.87
CA THR A 355 4.23 -24.86 1.70
C THR A 355 5.65 -24.29 1.56
N PRO A 356 6.09 -23.90 0.34
CA PRO A 356 7.40 -23.28 0.13
C PRO A 356 7.65 -22.04 1.02
N ARG A 357 6.58 -21.32 1.39
CA ARG A 357 6.61 -20.13 2.25
C ARG A 357 6.98 -20.44 3.70
N GLU A 358 6.62 -21.62 4.20
CA GLU A 358 6.94 -22.07 5.57
C GLU A 358 8.37 -22.59 5.68
N LYS A 359 8.89 -23.19 4.60
CA LYS A 359 10.28 -23.68 4.53
C LYS A 359 11.30 -22.53 4.48
N ALA A 360 10.94 -21.38 3.93
CA ALA A 360 11.81 -20.19 3.85
C ALA A 360 12.04 -19.48 5.21
N ARG A 361 11.24 -19.76 6.25
CA ARG A 361 11.27 -19.02 7.53
C ARG A 361 12.26 -19.55 8.57
N ARG A 362 12.88 -20.71 8.37
CA ARG A 362 13.86 -21.26 9.33
C ARG A 362 15.22 -21.37 8.66
N GLY A 363 16.16 -20.51 9.06
CA GLY A 363 17.56 -20.57 8.65
C GLY A 363 18.19 -21.92 9.01
N GLY A 364 18.04 -22.90 8.12
CA GLY A 364 18.74 -24.17 8.15
C GLY A 364 20.15 -23.96 7.64
N ARG A 365 21.13 -24.29 8.48
CA ARG A 365 22.58 -24.27 8.22
C ARG A 365 22.91 -25.08 6.95
N MET A 366 23.00 -24.42 5.81
CA MET A 366 23.44 -25.03 4.56
C MET A 366 24.96 -25.22 4.61
N HIS A 367 25.41 -26.48 4.58
CA HIS A 367 26.82 -26.83 4.42
C HIS A 367 27.24 -26.54 2.97
N VAL A 368 28.19 -25.63 2.78
CA VAL A 368 28.72 -25.26 1.46
C VAL A 368 29.84 -26.24 1.08
N PRO A 369 29.77 -26.98 -0.04
CA PRO A 369 30.88 -27.81 -0.49
C PRO A 369 32.02 -26.92 -1.01
N VAL A 370 33.21 -27.10 -0.47
CA VAL A 370 34.45 -26.49 -0.98
C VAL A 370 34.81 -27.18 -2.31
N ARG A 371 34.98 -26.41 -3.39
CA ARG A 371 35.50 -26.93 -4.67
C ARG A 371 36.95 -27.37 -4.50
N PRO A 372 37.36 -28.54 -5.03
CA PRO A 372 38.77 -28.88 -5.10
C PRO A 372 39.45 -27.96 -6.12
N THR A 373 40.61 -27.44 -5.72
CA THR A 373 41.51 -26.70 -6.59
C THR A 373 42.20 -27.67 -7.55
N SER A 374 42.14 -27.37 -8.84
CA SER A 374 43.01 -27.95 -9.87
C SER A 374 43.37 -26.85 -10.87
#